data_AF-A0A5C7JA56-F1
#
_entry.id   AF-A0A5C7JA56-F1
#
_cell.length_a   1.000
_cell.length_b   1.000
_cell.length_c   1.000
_cell.angle_alpha   90.00
_cell.angle_beta   90.00
_cell.angle_gamma   90.00
#
_symmetry.space_group_name_H-M   'P 1'
#
loop_
_entity.id
_entity.type
_entity.pdbx_description
1 polymer ?
#
loop_
_entity_poly.entity_id
_entity_poly.type
_entity_poly.pdbx_seq_one_letter_code
_entity_poly.pdbx_strand_id
1 'polypeptide(L)' 'MLEILKNIGPTELIVILLILVVIFGTKNISDLAKRGGETFKEVKKIKKEITEVTEGDNNNS' A
#
# COMPACT_ATOMS: atom_id res chain seq x y z
N MET A 1 5.95 -8.02 24.95
CA MET A 1 6.99 -7.64 23.98
C MET A 1 6.51 -6.61 22.95
N LEU A 2 5.21 -6.57 22.61
CA LEU A 2 4.62 -5.55 21.70
C LEU A 2 4.01 -4.32 22.40
N GLU A 3 4.13 -4.23 23.73
CA GLU A 3 3.64 -3.10 24.54
C GLU A 3 4.18 -1.74 24.07
N ILE A 4 5.38 -1.73 23.48
CA ILE A 4 6.00 -0.53 22.88
C ILE A 4 5.12 0.11 21.80
N LEU A 5 4.32 -0.68 21.06
CA LEU A 5 3.53 -0.18 19.94
C LEU A 5 2.24 0.53 20.40
N LYS A 6 1.74 0.25 21.60
CA LYS A 6 0.53 0.88 22.15
C LYS A 6 0.79 2.28 22.72
N ASN A 7 2.03 2.56 23.13
CA ASN A 7 2.45 3.85 23.69
C ASN A 7 3.37 4.64 22.74
N ILE A 8 3.59 4.15 21.51
CA ILE A 8 4.35 4.90 20.50
C ILE A 8 3.50 6.06 20.00
N GLY A 9 3.94 7.27 20.33
CA GLY A 9 3.39 8.47 19.75
C GLY A 9 3.83 8.64 18.29
N PRO A 10 3.21 9.58 17.57
CA PRO A 10 3.57 9.89 16.19
C PRO A 10 5.05 10.27 16.06
N THR A 11 5.62 10.91 17.08
CA THR A 11 7.05 11.29 17.12
C THR A 11 7.96 10.07 17.14
N GLU A 12 7.71 9.09 18.00
CA GLU A 12 8.50 7.87 18.09
C GLU A 12 8.38 7.03 16.81
N LEU A 13 7.19 7.00 16.20
CA LEU A 13 6.99 6.34 14.91
C LEU A 13 7.86 6.99 13.81
N ILE A 14 7.92 8.32 13.76
CA ILE A 14 8.81 9.04 12.83
C ILE A 14 10.28 8.63 13.05
N VAL A 15 10.74 8.53 14.30
CA VAL A 15 12.13 8.15 14.61
C VAL A 15 12.43 6.74 14.14
N ILE A 16 11.53 5.78 14.41
CA ILE A 16 11.66 4.39 13.94
C ILE A 16 11.69 4.35 12.42
N LEU A 17 10.78 5.07 11.76
CA LEU A 17 10.73 5.16 10.30
C LEU A 17 12.03 5.72 9.73
N LEU A 18 12.61 6.73 10.38
CA LEU A 18 13.88 7.33 9.98
C LEU A 18 15.03 6.32 10.09
N ILE A 19 15.09 5.54 11.17
CA ILE A 19 16.09 4.46 11.33
C ILE A 19 15.93 3.40 10.23
N LEU A 20 14.69 2.97 9.95
CA LEU A 20 14.42 2.02 8.88
C LEU A 20 14.86 2.58 7.51
N VAL A 21 14.57 3.86 7.24
CA VAL A 21 15.00 4.53 6.01
C VAL A 21 16.52 4.63 5.91
N VAL A 22 17.25 4.76 7.03
CA VAL A 22 18.72 4.76 7.03
C VAL A 22 19.28 3.37 6.73
N ILE A 23 18.72 2.32 7.34
CA ILE A 23 19.16 0.93 7.13
C ILE A 23 18.85 0.45 5.72
N PHE A 24 17.60 0.64 5.28
CA PHE A 24 17.14 0.19 3.97
C PHE A 24 17.52 1.17 2.86
N GLY A 25 17.73 2.45 3.16
CA GLY A 25 17.90 3.52 2.18
C GLY A 25 16.58 3.97 1.55
N THR A 26 16.49 5.25 1.23
CA THR A 26 15.31 5.83 0.53
C THR A 26 15.08 5.19 -0.84
N LYS A 27 16.14 4.75 -1.51
CA LYS A 27 16.06 4.13 -2.84
C LYS A 27 15.31 2.80 -2.83
N ASN A 28 15.55 1.93 -1.84
CA ASN A 28 14.90 0.63 -1.77
C ASN A 28 13.43 0.76 -1.40
N ILE A 29 13.08 1.59 -0.42
CA ILE A 29 11.67 1.86 -0.07
C ILE A 29 10.93 2.50 -1.25
N SER A 30 11.56 3.43 -1.96
CA SER A 30 10.94 4.09 -3.13
C SER A 30 10.78 3.14 -4.31
N ASP A 31 11.74 2.26 -4.59
CA ASP A 31 11.63 1.28 -5.68
C ASP A 31 10.55 0.24 -5.39
N LEU A 32 10.48 -0.24 -4.14
CA LEU A 32 9.40 -1.12 -3.66
C LEU A 32 8.03 -0.45 -3.75
N ALA A 33 7.92 0.82 -3.33
CA ALA A 33 6.67 1.58 -3.42
C ALA A 33 6.24 1.83 -4.87
N LYS A 34 7.18 2.12 -5.78
CA LYS A 34 6.89 2.28 -7.22
C LYS A 34 6.37 0.98 -7.82
N ARG A 35 7.11 -0.12 -7.67
CA ARG A 35 6.73 -1.45 -8.17
C ARG A 35 5.41 -1.94 -7.56
N GLY A 36 5.24 -1.77 -6.25
CA GLY A 36 4.02 -2.11 -5.54
C GLY A 36 2.83 -1.24 -5.96
N GLY A 37 3.05 0.04 -6.20
CA GLY A 37 2.03 0.97 -6.68
C GLY A 37 1.55 0.65 -8.10
N GLU A 38 2.48 0.30 -8.99
CA GLU A 38 2.14 -0.19 -10.34
C GLU A 38 1.31 -1.47 -10.27
N THR A 39 1.73 -2.43 -9.45
CA THR A 39 0.98 -3.68 -9.20
C THR A 39 -0.42 -3.38 -8.67
N PHE A 40 -0.55 -2.51 -7.68
CA PHE A 40 -1.85 -2.15 -7.10
C PHE A 40 -2.78 -1.45 -8.12
N LYS A 41 -2.20 -0.62 -9.01
CA LYS A 41 -2.94 0.04 -10.08
C LYS A 41 -3.49 -0.96 -11.10
N GLU A 42 -2.68 -1.94 -11.49
CA GLU A 42 -3.08 -3.00 -12.42
C GLU A 42 -4.13 -3.93 -11.80
N VAL A 43 -3.94 -4.34 -10.54
CA VAL A 43 -4.94 -5.11 -9.78
C VAL A 43 -6.27 -4.36 -9.70
N LYS A 44 -6.27 -3.04 -9.46
CA LYS A 44 -7.49 -2.23 -9.44
C LYS A 44 -8.18 -2.18 -10.81
N LYS A 45 -7.41 -2.10 -11.90
CA LYS A 45 -7.94 -2.11 -13.28
C LYS A 45 -8.62 -3.43 -13.59
N ILE A 46 -7.94 -4.54 -13.30
CA ILE A 46 -8.49 -5.90 -13.46
C ILE A 46 -9.76 -6.08 -12.63
N LYS A 47 -9.76 -5.64 -11.37
CA LYS A 47 -10.96 -5.71 -10.52
C LYS A 47 -12.13 -4.93 -11.12
N LYS A 48 -11.88 -3.75 -11.68
CA LYS A 48 -12.92 -2.94 -12.34
C LYS A 48 -13.45 -3.62 -13.60
N GLU A 49 -12.58 -4.16 -14.44
CA GLU A 49 -12.98 -4.91 -15.65
C GLU A 49 -13.80 -6.16 -15.28
N ILE A 50 -13.40 -6.91 -14.26
CA ILE A 50 -14.16 -8.08 -13.77
C ILE A 50 -15.54 -7.65 -13.24
N THR A 51 -15.60 -6.56 -12.47
CA THR A 51 -16.88 -6.01 -11.98
C THR A 51 -17.77 -5.57 -13.15
N GLU A 52 -17.24 -4.86 -14.15
CA GLU A 52 -18.00 -4.43 -15.34
C GLU A 52 -18.50 -5.62 -16.16
N VAL A 53 -17.70 -6.69 -16.31
CA VAL A 53 -18.10 -7.92 -17.01
C VAL A 53 -19.15 -8.70 -16.22
N THR A 54 -19.10 -8.68 -14.88
CA THR A 54 -20.03 -9.44 -14.02
C THR A 54 -21.32 -8.67 -13.72
N GLU A 55 -21.29 -7.33 -13.75
CA GLU A 55 -22.45 -6.46 -13.48
C GLU A 55 -23.12 -5.92 -14.76
N GLY A 56 -22.54 -6.19 -15.93
CA GLY A 56 -23.02 -5.75 -17.25
C GLY A 56 -24.26 -6.46 -17.82
N ASP A 57 -24.86 -7.41 -17.11
CA ASP A 57 -26.04 -8.17 -17.60
C ASP A 57 -27.37 -7.76 -16.94
N ASN A 58 -27.45 -6.61 -16.23
CA ASN A 58 -28.64 -6.25 -15.44
C ASN A 58 -29.20 -4.83 -15.65
N ASN A 59 -28.78 -4.07 -16.66
CA ASN A 59 -29.30 -2.70 -16.88
C ASN A 59 -29.65 -2.44 -18.35
N ASN A 60 -30.56 -3.23 -18.90
CA ASN A 60 -31.34 -2.85 -20.08
C ASN A 60 -32.73 -3.51 -20.03
N SER A 61 -33.68 -2.85 -19.37
CA SER A 61 -35.13 -3.02 -19.51
C SER A 61 -35.79 -1.67 -19.33
#